data_AF-A0A2D8AF80-F1
#
_entry.id   AF-A0A2D8AF80-F1
#
_cell.length_a   1.000
_cell.length_b   1.000
_cell.length_c   1.000
_cell.angle_alpha   90.00
_cell.angle_beta   90.00
_cell.angle_gamma   90.00
#
_symmetry.space_group_name_H-M   'P 1'
#
loop_
_entity.id
_entity.type
_entity.pdbx_description
1 polymer ?
#
loop_
_entity_poly.entity_id
_entity_poly.type
_entity_poly.pdbx_seq_one_letter_code
_entity_poly.pdbx_strand_id
1 'polypeptide(L)' 'MMYADIIDAEDVYEALKELGIKVSCDADMTAAINQWLTSCSSSERANLMALFDILMEQKTLMLPDVYQQVNSTYHAIAAA' A
#
# COMPACT_ATOMS: atom_id res chain seq x y z
N MET A 1 24.88 -5.70 -13.84
CA MET A 1 24.20 -4.50 -13.31
C MET A 1 22.86 -5.00 -12.80
N MET A 2 22.69 -5.15 -11.48
CA MET A 2 21.36 -5.39 -10.91
C MET A 2 20.61 -4.07 -11.07
N TYR A 3 19.60 -4.03 -11.93
CA TYR A 3 18.61 -2.97 -11.83
C TYR A 3 18.03 -3.11 -10.43
N ALA A 4 18.12 -2.05 -9.62
CA ALA A 4 17.28 -1.99 -8.45
C ALA A 4 15.85 -1.94 -8.99
N ASP A 5 15.08 -3.02 -8.82
CA ASP A 5 13.72 -3.09 -9.33
C ASP A 5 12.94 -1.93 -8.71
N ILE A 6 12.45 -1.05 -9.58
CA ILE A 6 11.67 0.13 -9.20
C ILE A 6 10.31 -0.40 -8.76
N ILE A 7 9.88 -0.04 -7.56
CA ILE A 7 8.55 -0.36 -7.06
C ILE A 7 7.56 0.55 -7.78
N ASP A 8 6.75 -0.03 -8.64
CA ASP A 8 5.68 0.67 -9.32
C ASP A 8 4.33 0.45 -8.61
N ALA A 9 3.25 0.93 -9.23
CA ALA A 9 1.92 0.78 -8.67
C ALA A 9 1.46 -0.69 -8.67
N GLU A 10 1.91 -1.47 -9.66
CA GLU A 10 1.53 -2.88 -9.82
C GLU A 10 2.13 -3.71 -8.70
N ASP A 11 3.41 -3.51 -8.35
CA ASP A 11 4.05 -4.17 -7.21
C ASP A 11 3.29 -3.93 -5.89
N VAL A 12 2.88 -2.68 -5.65
CA VAL A 12 2.10 -2.32 -4.46
C VAL A 12 0.71 -2.96 -4.50
N TYR A 13 0.06 -2.98 -5.67
CA TYR A 13 -1.25 -3.62 -5.82
C TYR A 13 -1.20 -5.14 -5.68
N GLU A 14 -0.14 -5.80 -6.16
CA GLU A 14 0.07 -7.22 -5.93
C GLU A 14 0.23 -7.53 -4.44
N ALA A 15 1.06 -6.76 -3.73
CA ALA A 15 1.24 -6.88 -2.30
C ALA A 15 -0.07 -6.67 -1.51
N LEU A 16 -0.88 -5.68 -1.91
CA LEU A 16 -2.20 -5.44 -1.33
C LEU A 16 -3.18 -6.58 -1.62
N LYS A 17 -3.10 -7.18 -2.81
CA LYS A 17 -3.93 -8.32 -3.21
C LYS A 17 -3.62 -9.58 -2.40
N GLU A 18 -2.37 -9.78 -1.98
CA GLU A 18 -2.01 -10.85 -1.04
C GLU A 18 -2.71 -10.69 0.33
N LEU A 19 -2.94 -9.44 0.76
CA LEU A 19 -3.73 -9.12 1.95
C LEU A 19 -5.25 -9.20 1.72
N GLY A 20 -5.69 -9.53 0.51
CA GLY A 20 -7.11 -9.59 0.13
C GLY A 20 -7.71 -8.24 -0.25
N ILE A 21 -6.91 -7.19 -0.37
CA ILE A 21 -7.35 -5.86 -0.78
C ILE A 21 -7.37 -5.82 -2.31
N LYS A 22 -8.57 -5.72 -2.87
CA LYS A 22 -8.74 -5.61 -4.34
C LYS A 22 -8.72 -4.15 -4.75
N VAL A 23 -7.54 -3.67 -5.13
CA VAL A 23 -7.38 -2.37 -5.79
C VAL A 23 -7.25 -2.62 -7.30
N SER A 24 -8.05 -1.92 -8.09
CA SER A 24 -7.88 -1.87 -9.54
C SER A 24 -6.96 -0.70 -9.89
N CYS A 25 -6.17 -0.79 -10.95
CA CYS A 25 -5.28 0.32 -11.36
C CYS A 25 -6.03 1.64 -11.67
N ASP A 26 -7.33 1.57 -11.99
CA ASP A 26 -8.22 2.73 -12.20
C ASP A 26 -8.97 3.19 -10.94
N ALA A 27 -8.80 2.51 -9.80
CA ALA A 27 -9.53 2.78 -8.57
C ALA A 27 -8.65 3.46 -7.53
N ASP A 28 -9.23 4.37 -6.74
CA ASP A 28 -8.56 5.01 -5.61
C ASP A 28 -8.12 3.96 -4.57
N MET A 29 -6.82 3.72 -4.49
CA MET A 29 -6.20 2.81 -3.52
C MET A 29 -6.64 3.12 -2.09
N THR A 30 -6.69 4.41 -1.74
CA THR A 30 -7.11 4.86 -0.40
C THR A 30 -8.56 4.48 -0.11
N ALA A 31 -9.47 4.58 -1.08
CA ALA A 31 -10.88 4.22 -0.89
C ALA A 31 -11.05 2.70 -0.71
N ALA A 32 -10.36 1.90 -1.53
CA ALA A 32 -10.40 0.44 -1.45
C ALA A 32 -9.84 -0.07 -0.10
N ILE A 33 -8.73 0.52 0.35
CA ILE A 33 -8.13 0.18 1.65
C ILE A 33 -9.03 0.61 2.80
N ASN A 34 -9.59 1.82 2.77
CA ASN A 34 -10.53 2.26 3.79
C ASN A 34 -11.75 1.34 3.88
N GLN A 35 -12.28 0.88 2.75
CA GLN A 35 -13.37 -0.08 2.74
C GLN A 35 -12.93 -1.43 3.34
N TRP A 36 -11.77 -1.95 2.95
CA TRP A 36 -11.23 -3.19 3.50
C TRP A 36 -10.97 -3.10 5.01
N LEU A 37 -10.49 -1.95 5.50
CA LEU A 37 -10.26 -1.69 6.92
C LEU A 37 -11.53 -1.86 7.76
N THR A 38 -12.72 -1.53 7.20
CA THR A 38 -13.99 -1.74 7.91
C THR A 38 -14.35 -3.21 8.13
N SER A 39 -13.80 -4.10 7.30
CA SER A 39 -14.02 -5.55 7.36
C SER A 39 -12.83 -6.34 7.89
N CYS A 40 -11.66 -5.70 8.04
CA CYS A 40 -10.44 -6.37 8.45
C CYS A 40 -10.40 -6.61 9.98
N SER A 41 -9.63 -7.60 10.37
CA SER A 41 -9.25 -7.86 11.75
C SER A 41 -8.05 -7.00 12.17
N SER A 42 -7.86 -6.83 13.49
CA SER A 42 -6.72 -6.10 14.05
C SER A 42 -5.37 -6.66 13.57
N SER A 43 -5.27 -7.97 13.34
CA SER A 43 -4.06 -8.61 12.82
C SER A 43 -3.79 -8.27 11.37
N GLU A 44 -4.82 -8.24 10.53
CA GLU A 44 -4.69 -7.87 9.11
C GLU A 44 -4.29 -6.39 8.98
N ARG A 45 -4.88 -5.52 9.80
CA ARG A 45 -4.47 -4.11 9.88
C ARG A 45 -3.01 -3.93 10.27
N ALA A 46 -2.52 -4.74 11.22
CA ALA A 46 -1.11 -4.72 11.62
C ALA A 46 -0.19 -5.20 10.48
N ASN A 47 -0.58 -6.24 9.73
CA ASN A 47 0.18 -6.71 8.56
C ASN A 47 0.24 -5.64 7.46
N LEU A 48 -0.87 -4.94 7.21
CA LEU A 48 -0.93 -3.83 6.26
C LEU A 48 -0.02 -2.67 6.68
N MET A 49 -0.04 -2.28 7.96
CA MET A 49 0.87 -1.24 8.47
C MET A 49 2.34 -1.65 8.33
N ALA A 50 2.69 -2.90 8.66
CA ALA A 50 4.05 -3.40 8.50
C ALA A 50 4.50 -3.38 7.03
N LEU A 51 3.61 -3.73 6.09
CA LEU A 51 3.89 -3.62 4.66
C LEU A 51 4.15 -2.18 4.25
N PHE A 52 3.33 -1.24 4.71
CA PHE A 52 3.54 0.18 4.44
C PHE A 52 4.80 0.74 5.07
N ASP A 53 5.19 0.31 6.27
CA ASP A 53 6.45 0.72 6.88
C ASP A 53 7.64 0.26 6.00
N ILE A 54 7.62 -0.98 5.51
CA ILE A 54 8.65 -1.51 4.59
C ILE A 54 8.68 -0.70 3.28
N LEU A 55 7.51 -0.41 2.69
CA LEU A 55 7.43 0.42 1.49
C LEU A 55 7.99 1.82 1.76
N MET A 56 7.62 2.46 2.85
CA MET A 56 8.08 3.79 3.23
C MET A 56 9.61 3.85 3.44
N GLU A 57 10.23 2.78 3.94
CA GLU A 57 11.70 2.64 3.98
C GLU A 57 12.31 2.57 2.57
N GLN A 58 11.60 1.94 1.62
CA GLN A 58 12.00 1.81 0.22
C GLN A 58 11.55 2.98 -0.68
N LYS A 59 11.25 4.15 -0.11
CA LYS A 59 10.82 5.35 -0.86
C LYS A 59 11.71 5.73 -2.05
N THR A 60 12.99 5.39 -2.00
CA THR A 60 13.96 5.70 -3.07
C THR A 60 13.83 4.78 -4.29
N LEU A 61 13.16 3.64 -4.12
CA LEU A 61 12.86 2.66 -5.17
C LEU A 61 11.44 2.83 -5.70
N MET A 62 10.55 3.54 -5.00
CA MET A 62 9.19 3.80 -5.45
C MET A 62 9.09 4.97 -6.43
N LEU A 63 8.16 4.84 -7.38
CA LEU A 63 7.71 5.98 -8.18
C LEU A 63 7.08 7.07 -7.28
N PRO A 64 7.31 8.37 -7.56
CA PRO A 64 6.79 9.47 -6.73
C PRO A 64 5.26 9.44 -6.53
N ASP A 65 4.52 9.13 -7.60
CA ASP A 65 3.06 9.06 -7.56
C ASP A 65 2.56 7.92 -6.67
N VAL A 66 3.23 6.77 -6.74
CA VAL A 66 2.96 5.57 -5.92
C VAL A 66 3.26 5.86 -4.46
N TYR A 67 4.44 6.43 -4.18
CA TYR A 67 4.81 6.85 -2.84
C TYR A 67 3.78 7.83 -2.25
N GLN A 68 3.31 8.80 -3.03
CA GLN A 68 2.30 9.75 -2.56
C GLN A 68 0.98 9.07 -2.20
N GLN A 69 0.51 8.12 -3.01
CA GLN A 69 -0.70 7.35 -2.72
C GLN A 69 -0.52 6.46 -1.47
N VAL A 70 0.62 5.77 -1.36
CA VAL A 70 0.98 4.92 -0.21
C VAL A 70 1.03 5.74 1.07
N ASN A 71 1.74 6.86 1.05
CA ASN A 71 1.89 7.76 2.19
C ASN A 71 0.55 8.36 2.63
N SER A 72 -0.28 8.80 1.67
CA SER A 72 -1.62 9.33 1.97
C SER A 72 -2.51 8.28 2.64
N THR A 73 -2.43 7.04 2.15
CA THR A 73 -3.20 5.93 2.71
C THR A 73 -2.68 5.52 4.09
N TYR A 74 -1.37 5.42 4.28
CA TYR A 74 -0.74 5.14 5.57
C TYR A 74 -1.18 6.14 6.65
N HIS A 75 -1.14 7.43 6.34
CA HIS A 75 -1.60 8.47 7.26
C HIS A 75 -3.11 8.40 7.53
N ALA A 76 -3.93 8.07 6.54
CA ALA A 76 -5.36 7.87 6.73
C ALA A 76 -5.65 6.70 7.68
N ILE A 77 -4.92 5.59 7.54
CA ILE A 77 -5.03 4.43 8.44
C ILE A 77 -4.51 4.77 9.84
N ALA A 78 -3.42 5.52 9.96
CA ALA A 78 -2.86 5.89 11.26
C ALA A 78 -3.76 6.85 12.04
N ALA A 79 -4.60 7.64 11.35
CA ALA A 79 -5.54 8.57 11.96
C ALA A 79 -6.90 7.95 12.31
N ALA A 80 -7.23 6.76 11.81
CA ALA A 80 -8.51 6.06 11.97
C ALA A 80 -8.54 5.13 13.19
#